data_AF-A0A9P4NLL2-F1
#
_entry.id   AF-A0A9P4NLL2-F1
#
_cell.length_a   1.000
_cell.length_b   1.000
_cell.length_c   1.000
_cell.angle_alpha   90.00
_cell.angle_beta   90.00
_cell.angle_gamma   90.00
#
_symmetry.space_group_name_H-M   'P 1'
#
loop_
_entity.id
_entity.type
_entity.pdbx_description
1 polymer ?
#
loop_
_entity_poly.entity_id
_entity_poly.type
_entity_poly.pdbx_seq_one_letter_code
_entity_poly.pdbx_strand_id
1 'polypeptide(L)'
;MFNYNFPTAVRLTLLFFSGIFVIMTSSYLRTYEAPLIRTRGTEDEVPGKYRVRLRAGHSVEQHSAATGYNVAEHLYFTIGRPTYTEWVVYGVKDVTPEMLAALRKYKGVISVYPDYAWVPPVQAIIETWKEEGPSAVYGKTLLHDSSDYDPSSPPEPPTYRLSSPAEPASYDPSPPPHP
;
A
#
# COMPACT_ATOMS: atom_id res chain seq x y z
N MET A 1 -7.31 65.92 21.61
CA MET A 1 -5.98 65.68 22.20
C MET A 1 -6.19 65.00 23.55
N PHE A 2 -5.97 63.68 23.63
CA PHE A 2 -5.94 62.93 24.89
C PHE A 2 -4.54 62.34 25.05
N ASN A 3 -3.87 62.77 26.10
CA ASN A 3 -2.50 62.43 26.43
C ASN A 3 -2.54 61.29 27.45
N TYR A 4 -2.28 60.06 27.02
CA TYR A 4 -2.20 58.90 27.91
C TYR A 4 -0.75 58.63 28.28
N ASN A 5 -0.37 59.09 29.47
CA ASN A 5 0.85 58.70 30.17
C ASN A 5 0.63 57.29 30.75
N PHE A 6 1.28 56.28 30.18
CA PHE A 6 1.34 54.95 30.77
C PHE A 6 2.51 54.86 31.76
N PRO A 7 2.28 54.45 33.03
CA PRO A 7 3.32 54.39 34.03
C PRO A 7 4.30 53.22 33.78
N THR A 8 5.59 53.58 33.76
CA THR A 8 6.77 52.74 33.55
C THR A 8 7.10 51.86 34.76
N ALA A 9 6.13 51.12 35.30
CA ALA A 9 6.33 50.37 36.54
C ALA A 9 5.58 49.04 36.59
N VAL A 10 5.75 48.17 35.58
CA VAL A 10 5.61 46.71 35.75
C VAL A 10 6.64 46.02 34.84
N ARG A 11 7.92 46.19 35.18
CA ARG A 11 8.94 45.17 34.91
C ARG A 11 9.02 44.27 36.15
N LEU A 12 9.34 43.00 35.95
CA LEU A 12 9.43 41.91 36.92
C LEU A 12 8.08 41.24 37.29
N THR A 13 7.74 40.18 36.57
CA THR A 13 7.68 38.80 37.09
C THR A 13 6.88 37.95 36.11
N LEU A 14 7.52 37.45 35.04
CA LEU A 14 7.02 36.33 34.20
C LEU A 14 8.11 35.90 33.20
N LEU A 15 9.32 35.64 33.72
CA LEU A 15 10.42 35.01 32.99
C LEU A 15 10.90 33.79 33.78
N PHE A 16 10.00 32.87 34.14
CA PHE A 16 10.38 31.59 34.79
C PHE A 16 9.48 30.40 34.43
N PHE A 17 8.91 30.36 33.23
CA PHE A 17 8.30 29.14 32.69
C PHE A 17 8.64 28.91 31.20
N SER A 18 9.82 29.32 30.75
CA SER A 18 10.36 28.90 29.43
C SER A 18 11.48 27.85 29.56
N GLY A 19 11.61 27.23 30.72
CA GLY A 19 12.55 26.16 30.97
C GLY A 19 11.82 24.98 31.59
N ILE A 20 11.85 23.83 30.91
CA ILE A 20 11.49 22.51 31.45
C ILE A 20 9.97 22.27 31.55
N PHE A 21 9.32 22.08 30.40
CA PHE A 21 8.24 21.09 30.28
C PHE A 21 8.08 20.58 28.85
N VAL A 22 9.20 20.29 28.16
CA VAL A 22 9.18 19.23 27.15
C VAL A 22 9.43 17.94 27.91
N ILE A 23 8.46 17.53 28.72
CA ILE A 23 8.45 16.17 29.24
C ILE A 23 8.34 15.27 28.02
N MET A 24 9.39 14.47 27.85
CA MET A 24 9.44 13.27 27.04
C MET A 24 8.09 12.53 27.08
N THR A 25 7.20 12.86 26.15
CA THR A 25 6.28 11.88 25.56
C THR A 25 7.00 11.16 24.42
N SER A 26 8.32 11.01 24.53
CA SER A 26 9.17 10.13 23.70
C SER A 26 9.12 8.70 24.22
N SER A 27 7.93 8.26 24.62
CA SER A 27 7.70 6.93 25.17
C SER A 27 6.47 6.37 24.45
N TYR A 28 6.75 5.52 23.45
CA TYR A 28 5.81 4.58 22.84
C TYR A 28 4.82 5.09 21.78
N LEU A 29 5.21 6.00 20.90
CA LEU A 29 4.74 5.84 19.52
C LEU A 29 5.48 4.63 18.95
N ARG A 30 4.98 3.42 19.25
CA ARG A 30 5.39 2.23 18.50
C ARG A 30 5.15 2.58 17.04
N THR A 31 6.24 2.75 16.29
CA THR A 31 6.16 2.88 14.84
C THR A 31 5.38 1.67 14.37
N TYR A 32 4.22 1.95 13.78
CA TYR A 32 3.37 0.89 13.26
C TYR A 32 4.17 0.08 12.25
N GLU A 33 4.12 -1.24 12.39
CA GLU A 33 4.73 -2.18 11.45
C GLU A 33 3.77 -3.35 11.26
N ALA A 34 3.32 -3.55 10.02
CA ALA A 34 2.45 -4.66 9.68
C ALA A 34 3.14 -5.99 9.99
N PRO A 35 2.42 -7.00 10.52
CA PRO A 35 2.99 -8.30 10.81
C PRO A 35 3.46 -9.00 9.52
N LEU A 36 4.65 -9.60 9.59
CA LEU A 36 5.13 -10.56 8.59
C LEU A 36 4.63 -11.95 9.00
N ILE A 37 3.61 -12.45 8.32
CA ILE A 37 2.98 -13.73 8.63
C ILE A 37 3.66 -14.81 7.81
N ARG A 38 4.35 -15.72 8.50
CA ARG A 38 4.96 -16.91 7.90
C ARG A 38 4.04 -18.11 8.11
N THR A 39 3.63 -18.76 7.03
CA THR A 39 2.90 -20.02 7.11
C THR A 39 3.84 -21.10 7.65
N ARG A 40 3.37 -21.88 8.63
CA ARG A 40 4.16 -22.96 9.23
C ARG A 40 3.93 -24.22 8.41
N GLY A 41 4.90 -24.60 7.59
CA GLY A 41 4.79 -25.75 6.69
C GLY A 41 5.96 -25.79 5.73
N THR A 42 6.21 -26.95 5.14
CA THR A 42 7.33 -27.30 4.23
C THR A 42 7.31 -26.58 2.88
N GLU A 43 6.76 -25.37 2.82
CA GLU A 43 6.72 -24.58 1.60
C GLU A 43 8.06 -23.86 1.45
N ASP A 44 8.68 -24.03 0.29
CA ASP A 44 9.88 -23.29 -0.08
C ASP A 44 9.49 -21.82 -0.30
N GLU A 45 9.74 -20.99 0.73
CA GLU A 45 9.64 -19.53 0.64
C GLU A 45 10.50 -19.06 -0.53
N VAL A 46 9.92 -18.28 -1.44
CA VAL A 46 10.65 -17.71 -2.57
C VAL A 46 11.33 -16.42 -2.10
N PRO A 47 12.67 -16.39 -1.95
CA PRO A 47 13.34 -15.22 -1.38
C PRO A 47 13.08 -13.98 -2.25
N GLY A 48 12.81 -12.85 -1.59
CA GLY A 48 12.57 -11.57 -2.27
C GLY A 48 11.19 -11.44 -2.92
N LYS A 49 10.30 -12.45 -2.78
CA LYS A 49 8.90 -12.34 -3.20
C LYS A 49 7.98 -12.28 -1.98
N TYR A 50 7.06 -11.32 -2.02
CA TYR A 50 6.08 -11.10 -0.96
C TYR A 50 4.70 -10.81 -1.51
N ARG A 51 3.67 -11.19 -0.76
CA ARG A 51 2.28 -10.79 -0.97
C ARG A 51 1.90 -9.78 0.08
N VAL A 52 1.40 -8.63 -0.36
CA VAL A 52 1.00 -7.54 0.53
C VAL A 52 -0.51 -7.40 0.49
N ARG A 53 -1.11 -7.33 1.68
CA ARG A 53 -2.55 -7.14 1.84
C ARG A 53 -2.83 -5.74 2.33
N LEU A 54 -3.56 -4.95 1.53
CA LEU A 54 -3.98 -3.60 1.87
C LEU A 54 -5.43 -3.58 2.39
N ARG A 55 -5.72 -2.66 3.31
CA ARG A 55 -7.08 -2.35 3.77
C ARG A 55 -7.93 -1.79 2.63
N ALA A 56 -9.24 -2.00 2.71
CA ALA A 56 -10.20 -1.33 1.82
C ALA A 56 -9.96 0.19 1.78
N GLY A 57 -10.07 0.77 0.58
CA GLY A 57 -9.85 2.20 0.34
C GLY A 57 -8.39 2.59 0.13
N HIS A 58 -7.44 1.68 0.32
CA HIS A 58 -6.03 1.89 -0.03
C HIS A 58 -5.70 1.29 -1.39
N SER A 59 -4.80 1.96 -2.12
CA SER A 59 -4.32 1.51 -3.44
C SER A 59 -2.81 1.25 -3.44
N VAL A 60 -2.32 0.55 -4.48
CA VAL A 60 -0.88 0.28 -4.67
C VAL A 60 -0.11 1.57 -4.91
N GLU A 61 -0.71 2.56 -5.57
CA GLU A 61 -0.11 3.87 -5.84
C GLU A 61 0.05 4.67 -4.54
N GLN A 62 -0.99 4.69 -3.70
CA GLN A 62 -0.90 5.32 -2.37
C GLN A 62 0.18 4.68 -1.50
N HIS A 63 0.31 3.35 -1.58
CA HIS A 63 1.34 2.62 -0.85
C HIS A 63 2.74 2.90 -1.40
N SER A 64 2.90 2.99 -2.72
CA SER A 64 4.16 3.39 -3.37
C SER A 64 4.63 4.76 -2.90
N ALA A 65 3.73 5.76 -2.95
CA ALA A 65 4.01 7.11 -2.49
C ALA A 65 4.41 7.15 -1.01
N ALA A 66 3.78 6.32 -0.16
CA ALA A 66 4.07 6.29 1.27
C ALA A 66 5.40 5.60 1.63
N THR A 67 5.88 4.68 0.79
CA THR A 67 7.11 3.93 1.06
C THR A 67 8.34 4.56 0.44
N GLY A 68 8.16 5.45 -0.54
CA GLY A 68 9.24 6.03 -1.33
C GLY A 68 9.81 5.08 -2.40
N TYR A 69 9.17 3.92 -2.60
CA TYR A 69 9.51 2.95 -3.64
C TYR A 69 8.42 2.93 -4.71
N ASN A 70 8.82 2.81 -5.98
CA ASN A 70 7.89 2.59 -7.07
C ASN A 70 7.45 1.12 -7.07
N VAL A 71 6.43 0.77 -6.29
CA VAL A 71 5.98 -0.63 -6.12
C VAL A 71 5.53 -1.24 -7.46
N ALA A 72 5.06 -0.42 -8.40
CA ALA A 72 4.64 -0.88 -9.73
C ALA A 72 5.77 -1.57 -10.51
N GLU A 73 7.03 -1.16 -10.34
CA GLU A 73 8.20 -1.79 -10.99
C GLU A 73 8.49 -3.19 -10.45
N HIS A 74 8.06 -3.46 -9.22
CA HIS A 74 8.27 -4.74 -8.52
C HIS A 74 7.04 -5.65 -8.59
N LEU A 75 5.94 -5.19 -9.17
CA LEU A 75 4.68 -5.90 -9.16
C LEU A 75 4.73 -7.10 -10.12
N TYR A 76 4.30 -8.27 -9.66
CA TYR A 76 4.16 -9.46 -10.53
C TYR A 76 2.73 -9.98 -10.63
N PHE A 77 1.86 -9.67 -9.66
CA PHE A 77 0.41 -9.82 -9.82
C PHE A 77 -0.35 -8.81 -8.97
N THR A 78 -1.62 -8.58 -9.33
CA THR A 78 -2.61 -7.96 -8.45
C THR A 78 -3.88 -8.80 -8.47
N ILE A 79 -4.36 -9.20 -7.30
CA ILE A 79 -5.68 -9.83 -7.18
C ILE A 79 -6.68 -8.70 -7.01
N GLY A 80 -7.33 -8.36 -8.12
CA GLY A 80 -8.40 -7.37 -8.16
C GLY A 80 -9.72 -7.90 -7.55
N ARG A 81 -10.69 -7.00 -7.44
CA ARG A 81 -12.10 -7.39 -7.23
C ARG A 81 -12.56 -8.22 -8.44
N PRO A 82 -13.41 -9.25 -8.26
CA PRO A 82 -14.33 -9.46 -7.14
C PRO A 82 -13.84 -10.39 -6.01
N THR A 83 -12.68 -11.04 -6.16
CA THR A 83 -12.24 -12.11 -5.24
C THR A 83 -12.14 -11.66 -3.79
N TYR A 84 -11.78 -10.39 -3.58
CA TYR A 84 -11.73 -9.77 -2.26
C TYR A 84 -12.39 -8.40 -2.27
N THR A 85 -13.54 -8.28 -1.61
CA THR A 85 -14.29 -7.03 -1.51
C THR A 85 -13.68 -6.05 -0.49
N GLU A 86 -13.04 -6.59 0.55
CA GLU A 86 -12.56 -5.84 1.73
C GLU A 86 -11.05 -5.54 1.72
N TRP A 87 -10.29 -6.09 0.78
CA TRP A 87 -8.85 -5.86 0.71
C TRP A 87 -8.32 -5.99 -0.71
N VAL A 88 -7.21 -5.30 -0.97
CA VAL A 88 -6.42 -5.46 -2.19
C VAL A 88 -5.22 -6.33 -1.85
N VAL A 89 -4.98 -7.39 -2.63
CA VAL A 89 -3.79 -8.22 -2.49
C VAL A 89 -2.95 -8.07 -3.75
N TYR A 90 -1.67 -7.76 -3.59
CA TYR A 90 -0.74 -7.72 -4.70
C TYR A 90 0.57 -8.43 -4.35
N GLY A 91 1.22 -8.96 -5.37
CA GLY A 91 2.51 -9.63 -5.28
C GLY A 91 3.63 -8.70 -5.73
N VAL A 92 4.71 -8.64 -4.95
CA VAL A 92 5.98 -7.97 -5.30
C VAL A 92 7.16 -8.92 -5.33
N LYS A 93 8.06 -8.71 -6.27
CA LYS A 93 9.32 -9.45 -6.44
C LYS A 93 10.53 -8.53 -6.29
N ASP A 94 11.71 -9.13 -6.18
CA ASP A 94 12.99 -8.42 -6.06
C ASP A 94 13.04 -7.47 -4.85
N VAL A 95 12.32 -7.84 -3.77
CA VAL A 95 12.17 -7.02 -2.56
C VAL A 95 13.40 -7.17 -1.67
N THR A 96 14.11 -6.07 -1.43
CA THR A 96 15.21 -6.03 -0.46
C THR A 96 14.71 -5.96 0.99
N PRO A 97 15.55 -6.26 2.00
CA PRO A 97 15.16 -6.11 3.41
C PRO A 97 14.69 -4.70 3.79
N GLU A 98 15.31 -3.66 3.21
CA GLU A 98 14.96 -2.25 3.44
C GLU A 98 13.59 -1.92 2.84
N MET A 99 13.35 -2.38 1.61
CA MET A 99 12.06 -2.24 0.95
C MET A 99 10.96 -2.99 1.72
N LEU A 100 11.24 -4.21 2.19
CA LEU A 100 10.30 -4.98 3.03
C LEU A 100 9.94 -4.22 4.31
N ALA A 101 10.93 -3.64 4.99
CA ALA A 101 10.70 -2.83 6.17
C ALA A 101 9.88 -1.56 5.85
N ALA A 102 10.13 -0.91 4.71
CA ALA A 102 9.36 0.26 4.27
C ALA A 102 7.90 -0.10 3.95
N LEU A 103 7.68 -1.17 3.17
CA LEU A 103 6.35 -1.68 2.83
C LEU A 103 5.50 -1.88 4.09
N ARG A 104 6.07 -2.49 5.13
CA ARG A 104 5.39 -2.82 6.38
C ARG A 104 5.06 -1.60 7.26
N LYS A 105 5.72 -0.45 7.08
CA LYS A 105 5.44 0.77 7.87
C LYS A 105 4.16 1.49 7.47
N TYR A 106 3.63 1.22 6.28
CA TYR A 106 2.43 1.88 5.80
C TYR A 106 1.18 1.38 6.54
N LYS A 107 0.44 2.29 7.18
CA LYS A 107 -0.77 1.98 7.99
C LYS A 107 -1.92 1.35 7.21
N GLY A 108 -1.89 1.46 5.87
CA GLY A 108 -2.85 0.79 5.00
C GLY A 108 -2.57 -0.69 4.81
N VAL A 109 -1.38 -1.18 5.16
CA VAL A 109 -1.05 -2.62 5.09
C VAL A 109 -1.68 -3.34 6.29
N ILE A 110 -2.34 -4.47 6.05
CA ILE A 110 -2.86 -5.36 7.09
C ILE A 110 -1.80 -6.36 7.51
N SER A 111 -1.17 -6.99 6.51
CA SER A 111 -0.19 -8.04 6.68
C SER A 111 0.66 -8.19 5.42
N VAL A 112 1.85 -8.74 5.61
CA VAL A 112 2.74 -9.17 4.53
C VAL A 112 3.00 -10.66 4.70
N TYR A 113 2.98 -11.40 3.60
CA TYR A 113 3.26 -12.83 3.55
C TYR A 113 4.47 -13.02 2.64
N PRO A 114 5.43 -13.87 2.99
CA PRO A 114 6.34 -14.40 1.99
C PRO A 114 5.53 -15.08 0.89
N ASP A 115 6.01 -14.99 -0.34
CA ASP A 115 5.47 -15.80 -1.39
C ASP A 115 6.06 -17.21 -1.33
N TYR A 116 5.28 -18.18 -1.79
CA TYR A 116 5.65 -19.58 -1.73
C TYR A 116 5.55 -20.13 -3.14
N ALA A 117 6.57 -20.88 -3.56
CA ALA A 117 6.45 -21.65 -4.79
C ALA A 117 5.30 -22.63 -4.55
N TRP A 118 4.22 -22.51 -5.31
CA TRP A 118 3.16 -23.51 -5.25
C TRP A 118 3.76 -24.82 -5.76
N VAL A 119 4.17 -25.68 -4.82
CA VAL A 119 4.53 -27.06 -5.11
C VAL A 119 3.24 -27.84 -4.92
N PRO A 120 2.59 -28.33 -5.99
CA PRO A 120 1.46 -29.22 -5.82
C PRO A 120 1.89 -30.37 -4.92
N PRO A 121 1.02 -30.84 -4.00
CA PRO A 121 1.35 -32.01 -3.19
C PRO A 121 1.78 -33.13 -4.12
N VAL A 122 2.85 -33.86 -3.77
CA VAL A 122 3.46 -34.91 -4.61
C VAL A 122 2.40 -35.90 -5.13
N GLN A 123 1.35 -36.15 -4.35
CA GLN A 123 0.23 -36.98 -4.74
C GLN A 123 -0.57 -36.41 -5.94
N ALA A 124 -0.84 -35.10 -5.98
CA ALA A 124 -1.48 -34.43 -7.09
C ALA A 124 -0.58 -34.40 -8.34
N ILE A 125 0.74 -34.30 -8.16
CA ILE A 125 1.73 -34.43 -9.23
C ILE A 125 1.65 -35.84 -9.83
N ILE A 126 1.62 -36.88 -9.00
CA ILE A 126 1.52 -38.28 -9.42
C ILE A 126 0.19 -38.55 -10.14
N GLU A 127 -0.92 -38.04 -9.64
CA GLU A 127 -2.24 -38.21 -10.26
C GLU A 127 -2.31 -37.50 -11.61
N THR A 128 -1.87 -36.25 -11.69
CA THR A 128 -1.77 -35.51 -12.96
C THR A 128 -0.85 -36.23 -13.95
N TRP A 129 0.27 -36.79 -13.48
CA TRP A 129 1.17 -37.57 -14.33
C TRP A 129 0.49 -38.84 -14.86
N LYS A 130 -0.27 -39.56 -14.03
CA LYS A 130 -0.99 -40.77 -14.44
C LYS A 130 -2.07 -40.48 -15.47
N GLU A 131 -2.79 -39.38 -15.33
CA GLU A 131 -3.93 -39.03 -16.19
C GLU A 131 -3.50 -38.36 -17.49
N GLU A 132 -2.56 -37.42 -17.42
CA GLU A 132 -2.26 -36.50 -18.52
C GLU A 132 -0.82 -36.64 -19.04
N GLY A 133 -0.02 -37.51 -18.43
CA GLY A 133 1.37 -37.74 -18.79
C GLY A 133 2.34 -36.70 -18.21
N PRO A 134 3.66 -36.93 -18.37
CA PRO A 134 4.68 -36.12 -17.71
C PRO A 134 4.70 -34.66 -18.18
N SER A 135 4.33 -34.37 -19.44
CA SER A 135 4.32 -33.00 -19.97
C SER A 135 3.27 -32.10 -19.31
N ALA A 136 2.14 -32.68 -18.89
CA ALA A 136 1.06 -31.94 -18.27
C ALA A 136 1.40 -31.47 -16.85
N VAL A 137 2.20 -32.24 -16.13
CA VAL A 137 2.76 -31.85 -14.83
C VAL A 137 3.58 -30.58 -15.01
N TYR A 138 4.59 -30.58 -15.88
CA TYR A 138 5.44 -29.41 -16.10
C TYR A 138 4.66 -28.17 -16.58
N GLY A 139 3.63 -28.37 -17.39
CA GLY A 139 2.73 -27.30 -17.80
C GLY A 139 1.99 -26.66 -16.63
N LYS A 140 1.42 -27.47 -15.74
CA LYS A 140 0.62 -26.97 -14.60
C LYS A 140 1.47 -26.43 -13.45
N THR A 141 2.68 -26.96 -13.21
CA THR A 141 3.56 -26.48 -12.13
C THR A 141 4.27 -25.16 -12.46
N LEU A 142 4.49 -24.85 -13.76
CA LEU A 142 5.23 -23.66 -14.19
C LEU A 142 4.35 -22.53 -14.74
N LEU A 143 3.09 -22.79 -15.11
CA LEU A 143 2.22 -21.81 -15.79
C LEU A 143 0.96 -21.40 -15.01
N HIS A 144 0.84 -21.70 -13.71
CA HIS A 144 -0.38 -21.32 -12.97
C HIS A 144 -0.53 -19.81 -12.69
N ASP A 145 0.28 -18.94 -13.31
CA ASP A 145 0.16 -17.48 -13.16
C ASP A 145 0.45 -16.68 -14.45
N SER A 146 0.26 -17.25 -15.65
CA SER A 146 0.47 -16.47 -16.90
C SER A 146 -0.49 -16.74 -18.06
N SER A 147 -1.60 -17.45 -17.86
CA SER A 147 -2.49 -17.79 -19.00
C SER A 147 -3.26 -16.61 -19.59
N ASP A 148 -3.17 -15.41 -19.00
CA ASP A 148 -3.71 -14.17 -19.56
C ASP A 148 -2.61 -13.22 -20.11
N TYR A 149 -1.33 -13.59 -20.03
CA TYR A 149 -0.24 -12.78 -20.57
C TYR A 149 0.13 -13.24 -21.99
N ASP A 150 -0.46 -12.60 -23.01
CA ASP A 150 0.00 -12.70 -24.39
C ASP A 150 1.27 -11.83 -24.57
N PRO A 151 2.46 -12.41 -24.79
CA PRO A 151 3.70 -11.65 -24.98
C PRO A 151 3.71 -10.82 -26.28
N SER A 152 2.73 -11.02 -27.16
CA SER A 152 2.52 -10.29 -28.41
C SER A 152 1.62 -9.07 -28.24
N SER A 153 0.89 -8.98 -27.11
CA SER A 153 0.04 -7.85 -26.78
C SER A 153 0.88 -6.79 -26.05
N PRO A 154 1.20 -5.65 -26.67
CA PRO A 154 1.83 -4.55 -25.95
C PRO A 154 0.94 -4.15 -24.76
N PRO A 155 1.51 -3.72 -23.62
CA PRO A 155 0.71 -3.32 -22.48
C PRO A 155 -0.29 -2.26 -22.93
N GLU A 156 -1.58 -2.58 -22.85
CA GLU A 156 -2.62 -1.62 -23.16
C GLU A 156 -2.38 -0.41 -22.24
N PRO A 157 -2.24 0.81 -22.79
CA PRO A 157 -2.05 1.98 -21.96
C PRO A 157 -3.24 2.04 -20.99
N PRO A 158 -3.01 2.26 -19.69
CA PRO A 158 -4.09 2.28 -18.72
C PRO A 158 -5.15 3.25 -19.23
N THR A 159 -6.36 2.73 -19.49
CA THR A 159 -7.51 3.57 -19.83
C THR A 159 -7.92 4.30 -18.56
N TYR A 160 -7.19 5.37 -18.22
CA TYR A 160 -7.70 6.40 -17.35
C TYR A 160 -8.90 7.01 -18.08
N ARG A 161 -10.08 6.53 -17.72
CA ARG A 161 -11.31 7.28 -17.97
C ARG A 161 -11.17 8.56 -17.15
N LEU A 162 -10.60 9.58 -17.77
CA LEU A 162 -10.63 10.94 -17.28
C LEU A 162 -12.12 11.25 -17.10
N SER A 163 -12.61 11.17 -15.86
CA SER A 163 -13.91 11.71 -15.51
C SER A 163 -13.94 13.12 -16.05
N SER A 164 -14.84 13.37 -17.00
CA SER A 164 -15.00 14.68 -17.63
C SER A 164 -14.95 15.77 -16.54
N PRO A 165 -14.21 16.87 -16.77
CA PRO A 165 -14.28 18.00 -15.86
C PRO A 165 -15.75 18.38 -15.71
N ALA A 166 -16.22 18.45 -14.46
CA ALA A 166 -17.56 18.91 -14.15
C ALA A 166 -17.83 20.20 -14.93
N GLU A 167 -18.94 20.24 -15.67
CA GLU A 167 -19.37 21.45 -16.37
C GLU A 167 -19.34 22.63 -15.39
N PRO A 168 -18.78 23.78 -15.79
CA PRO A 168 -18.77 24.95 -14.93
C PRO A 168 -20.21 25.32 -14.62
N ALA A 169 -20.55 25.36 -13.33
CA ALA A 169 -21.84 25.84 -12.86
C ALA A 169 -22.08 27.23 -13.45
N SER A 170 -23.10 27.35 -14.29
CA SER A 170 -23.53 28.61 -14.88
C SER A 170 -23.90 29.56 -13.74
N TYR A 171 -23.06 30.58 -13.50
CA TYR A 171 -23.30 31.59 -12.48
C TYR A 171 -24.43 32.50 -12.97
N ASP A 172 -25.57 32.47 -12.28
CA ASP A 172 -26.69 33.40 -12.52
C ASP A 172 -26.55 34.59 -11.55
N PRO A 173 -26.08 35.77 -12.02
CA PRO A 173 -25.97 36.95 -11.19
C PRO A 173 -27.37 37.58 -11.00
N SER A 174 -28.13 37.07 -10.03
CA SER A 174 -29.29 37.80 -9.53
C SER A 174 -28.82 39.09 -8.81
N PRO A 175 -29.32 40.27 -9.17
CA PRO A 175 -28.92 41.52 -8.54
C PRO A 175 -29.43 41.58 -7.09
N PRO A 176 -28.66 42.19 -6.17
CA PRO A 176 -29.08 42.33 -4.78
C PRO A 176 -30.30 43.27 -4.66
N PRO A 177 -31.20 43.03 -3.70
CA PRO A 177 -32.34 43.89 -3.47
C PRO A 177 -31.89 45.28 -3.00
N HIS A 178 -32.47 46.32 -3.59
CA HIS A 178 -32.23 47.70 -3.20
C HIS A 178 -32.82 48.01 -1.81
N PRO A 179 -32.16 48.90 -1.04
CA PRO A 179 -32.63 49.36 0.27
C PRO A 179 -33.88 50.24 0.21
#